data_AF-A0A961WBC9-F1
#
_entry.id   AF-A0A961WBC9-F1
#
_cell.length_a   1.000
_cell.length_b   1.000
_cell.length_c   1.000
_cell.angle_alpha   90.00
_cell.angle_beta   90.00
_cell.angle_gamma   90.00
#
_symmetry.space_group_name_H-M   'P 1'
#
loop_
_entity.id
_entity.type
_entity.pdbx_description
1 polymer ?
#
loop_
_entity_poly.entity_id
_entity_poly.type
_entity_poly.pdbx_seq_one_letter_code
_entity_poly.pdbx_strand_id
1 'polypeptide(L)'
;MDGMKLVSRMGAAIGMFVIMASAALAASQPHPWQMWFQEAGSQMMRDIDWFGRYTFWFIAPITLFVMLLLLIVIVRYNHRANPTPSRTSHNTLIEIIWTGGPILVLIAIAIPSFNLLNAQLAPQEEPAMTVK
;
A
#
# COMPACT_ATOMS: atom_id res chain seq x y z
N MET A 1 8.74 38.74 -46.61
CA MET A 1 9.64 38.07 -45.63
C MET A 1 8.90 37.57 -44.38
N ASP A 2 7.59 37.84 -44.23
CA ASP A 2 6.85 37.49 -43.00
C ASP A 2 6.31 36.05 -42.98
N GLY A 3 5.97 35.47 -44.14
CA GLY A 3 5.50 34.08 -44.23
C GLY A 3 6.54 33.05 -43.79
N MET A 4 7.82 33.25 -44.12
CA MET A 4 8.92 32.36 -43.73
C MET A 4 9.16 32.38 -42.21
N LYS A 5 9.00 33.55 -41.58
CA LYS A 5 9.08 33.71 -40.12
C LYS A 5 7.88 33.06 -39.43
N LEU A 6 6.69 33.13 -40.03
CA LEU A 6 5.49 32.47 -39.52
C LEU A 6 5.62 30.94 -39.55
N VAL A 7 6.08 30.37 -40.67
CA VAL A 7 6.31 28.92 -40.81
C VAL A 7 7.36 28.42 -39.81
N SER A 8 8.45 29.17 -39.60
CA SER A 8 9.46 28.84 -38.59
C SER A 8 8.90 28.87 -37.15
N ARG A 9 8.06 29.85 -36.81
CA ARG A 9 7.42 29.95 -35.50
C ARG A 9 6.38 28.85 -35.28
N MET A 10 5.63 28.48 -36.31
CA MET A 10 4.69 27.36 -36.26
C MET A 10 5.42 26.02 -36.11
N GLY A 11 6.53 25.82 -36.83
CA GLY A 11 7.38 24.63 -36.67
C GLY A 11 7.99 24.53 -35.27
N ALA A 12 8.46 25.64 -34.70
CA ALA A 12 8.95 25.69 -33.33
C ALA A 12 7.85 25.42 -32.30
N ALA A 13 6.63 25.95 -32.51
CA ALA A 13 5.48 25.71 -31.64
C ALA A 13 5.03 24.24 -31.68
N ILE A 14 4.99 23.62 -32.87
CA ILE A 14 4.69 22.19 -33.03
C ILE A 14 5.80 21.34 -32.39
N GLY A 15 7.07 21.67 -32.60
CA GLY A 15 8.19 20.97 -31.96
C GLY A 15 8.12 21.04 -30.44
N MET A 16 7.83 22.22 -29.89
CA MET A 16 7.64 22.41 -28.44
C MET A 16 6.44 21.62 -27.93
N PHE A 17 5.31 21.62 -28.66
CA PHE A 17 4.13 20.85 -28.29
C PHE A 17 4.40 19.34 -28.27
N VAL A 18 5.13 18.81 -29.25
CA VAL A 18 5.53 17.39 -29.31
C VAL A 18 6.45 17.03 -28.14
N ILE A 19 7.41 17.89 -27.79
CA ILE A 19 8.30 17.68 -26.63
C ILE A 19 7.49 17.68 -25.32
N MET A 20 6.59 18.64 -25.13
CA MET A 20 5.76 18.72 -23.93
C MET A 20 4.77 17.54 -23.82
N ALA A 21 4.18 17.10 -24.93
CA ALA A 21 3.31 15.92 -24.97
C ALA A 21 4.08 14.62 -24.66
N SER A 22 5.33 14.51 -25.12
CA SER A 22 6.19 13.36 -24.81
C SER A 22 6.58 13.30 -23.32
N ALA A 23 6.75 14.46 -22.66
CA ALA A 23 7.00 14.53 -21.23
C ALA A 23 5.79 14.09 -20.39
N ALA A 24 4.57 14.39 -20.84
CA ALA A 24 3.34 13.92 -20.19
C ALA A 24 3.18 12.39 -20.28
N LEU A 25 3.64 11.78 -21.38
CA LEU A 25 3.68 10.32 -21.55
C LEU A 25 4.78 9.64 -20.72
N ALA A 26 5.77 10.38 -20.24
CA ALA A 26 6.84 9.88 -19.38
C ALA A 26 6.47 9.91 -17.87
N ALA A 27 5.30 10.43 -17.50
CA ALA A 27 4.81 10.35 -16.14
C ALA A 27 4.51 8.90 -15.74
N SER A 28 4.77 8.56 -14.47
CA SER A 28 4.44 7.23 -13.94
C SER A 28 2.95 6.96 -14.13
N GLN A 29 2.62 5.93 -14.92
CA GLN A 29 1.28 5.61 -15.36
C GLN A 29 0.90 4.19 -14.87
N PRO A 30 -0.40 3.92 -14.65
CA PRO A 30 -0.80 2.57 -14.24
C PRO A 30 -0.49 1.58 -15.36
N HIS A 31 0.16 0.47 -15.00
CA HIS A 31 0.46 -0.60 -15.95
C HIS A 31 -0.62 -1.69 -15.92
N PRO A 32 -0.93 -2.33 -17.08
CA PRO A 32 -1.85 -3.47 -17.10
C PRO A 32 -1.41 -4.54 -16.09
N TRP A 33 -2.35 -4.99 -15.26
CA TRP A 33 -2.13 -6.03 -14.22
C TRP A 33 -1.17 -5.64 -13.09
N GLN A 34 -0.90 -4.35 -12.89
CA GLN A 34 -0.12 -3.89 -11.74
C GLN A 34 -0.90 -4.11 -10.44
N MET A 35 -0.30 -4.85 -9.51
CA MET A 35 -0.93 -5.22 -8.22
C MET A 35 -0.52 -4.30 -7.05
N TRP A 36 0.51 -3.47 -7.26
CA TRP A 36 1.10 -2.58 -6.26
C TRP A 36 0.94 -1.11 -6.66
N PHE A 37 1.43 -0.20 -5.84
CA PHE A 37 1.45 1.22 -6.17
C PHE A 37 2.28 1.51 -7.44
N GLN A 38 2.00 2.67 -8.03
CA GLN A 38 2.84 3.26 -9.08
C GLN A 38 4.24 3.57 -8.54
N GLU A 39 5.20 3.76 -9.45
CA GLU A 39 6.56 4.15 -9.07
C GLU A 39 6.54 5.48 -8.30
N ALA A 40 7.26 5.51 -7.18
CA ALA A 40 7.18 6.61 -6.21
C ALA A 40 7.87 7.88 -6.73
N GLY A 41 7.06 8.90 -7.05
CA GLY A 41 7.53 10.21 -7.52
C GLY A 41 8.08 11.13 -6.41
N SER A 42 7.99 10.74 -5.13
CA SER A 42 8.48 11.53 -4.00
C SER A 42 9.06 10.64 -2.90
N GLN A 43 9.86 11.21 -2.00
CA GLN A 43 10.34 10.49 -0.82
C GLN A 43 9.18 10.02 0.06
N MET A 44 8.17 10.88 0.24
CA MET A 44 6.97 10.53 1.00
C MET A 44 6.27 9.28 0.46
N MET A 45 6.12 9.18 -0.87
CA MET A 45 5.49 8.01 -1.47
C MET A 45 6.35 6.74 -1.32
N ARG A 46 7.68 6.85 -1.32
CA ARG A 46 8.58 5.71 -1.02
C ARG A 46 8.37 5.19 0.40
N ASP A 47 8.24 6.10 1.37
CA ASP A 47 8.02 5.73 2.76
C ASP A 47 6.63 5.11 2.97
N ILE A 48 5.61 5.58 2.24
CA ILE A 48 4.27 4.98 2.19
C ILE A 48 4.30 3.57 1.58
N ASP A 49 4.96 3.35 0.43
CA ASP A 49 5.07 2.03 -0.19
C ASP A 49 5.81 1.05 0.74
N TRP A 50 6.90 1.51 1.36
CA TRP A 50 7.63 0.72 2.37
C TRP A 50 6.73 0.32 3.53
N PHE A 51 6.00 1.28 4.12
CA PHE A 51 5.10 1.01 5.24
C PHE A 51 3.96 0.05 4.83
N GLY A 52 3.40 0.22 3.63
CA GLY A 52 2.41 -0.69 3.08
C GLY A 52 2.92 -2.13 2.96
N ARG A 53 4.13 -2.33 2.45
CA ARG A 53 4.78 -3.66 2.39
C ARG A 53 5.07 -4.21 3.78
N TYR A 54 5.52 -3.37 4.71
CA TYR A 54 5.75 -3.74 6.09
C TYR A 54 4.47 -4.27 6.75
N THR A 55 3.36 -3.53 6.66
CA THR A 55 2.05 -3.96 7.18
C THR A 55 1.53 -5.21 6.48
N PHE A 56 1.72 -5.32 5.15
CA PHE A 56 1.33 -6.50 4.38
C PHE A 56 1.94 -7.79 4.96
N TRP A 57 3.21 -7.75 5.35
CA TRP A 57 3.91 -8.90 5.95
C TRP A 57 3.40 -9.30 7.33
N PHE A 58 2.62 -8.46 8.02
CA PHE A 58 1.89 -8.85 9.23
C PHE A 58 0.52 -9.46 8.89
N ILE A 59 -0.26 -8.82 8.02
CA ILE A 59 -1.64 -9.25 7.76
C ILE A 59 -1.70 -10.55 6.94
N ALA A 60 -0.80 -10.74 5.97
CA ALA A 60 -0.79 -11.92 5.11
C ALA A 60 -0.67 -13.25 5.90
N PRO A 61 0.31 -13.44 6.80
CA PRO A 61 0.40 -14.67 7.60
C PRO A 61 -0.79 -14.82 8.57
N ILE A 62 -1.33 -13.74 9.12
CA ILE A 62 -2.53 -13.80 9.99
C ILE A 62 -3.73 -14.33 9.19
N THR A 63 -3.96 -13.81 7.99
CA THR A 63 -5.04 -14.28 7.11
C THR A 63 -4.84 -15.74 6.72
N LEU A 64 -3.62 -16.15 6.36
CA LEU A 64 -3.31 -17.54 6.04
C LEU A 64 -3.49 -18.47 7.25
N PHE A 65 -3.12 -18.02 8.45
CA PHE A 65 -3.32 -18.77 9.69
C PHE A 65 -4.80 -18.99 9.97
N VAL A 66 -5.62 -17.94 9.89
CA VAL A 66 -7.08 -18.06 10.07
C VAL A 66 -7.69 -18.96 9.00
N MET A 67 -7.28 -18.82 7.73
CA MET A 67 -7.73 -19.68 6.64
C MET A 67 -7.40 -21.16 6.91
N LEU A 68 -6.19 -21.46 7.36
CA LEU A 68 -5.78 -22.82 7.70
C LEU A 68 -6.62 -23.38 8.86
N LEU A 69 -6.86 -22.61 9.93
CA LEU A 69 -7.70 -23.03 11.04
C LEU A 69 -9.14 -23.32 10.58
N LEU A 70 -9.71 -22.50 9.71
CA LEU A 70 -11.04 -22.73 9.15
C LEU A 70 -11.08 -23.99 8.29
N LEU A 71 -10.08 -24.24 7.45
CA LEU A 71 -9.97 -25.47 6.67
C LEU A 71 -9.89 -26.70 7.58
N ILE A 72 -9.10 -26.63 8.66
CA ILE A 72 -9.04 -27.69 9.67
C ILE A 72 -10.42 -27.91 10.29
N VAL A 73 -11.13 -26.84 10.65
CA VAL A 73 -12.48 -26.95 11.24
C VAL A 73 -13.45 -27.63 10.28
N ILE A 74 -13.46 -27.24 9.01
CA ILE A 74 -14.34 -27.80 7.98
C ILE A 74 -14.04 -29.29 7.76
N VAL A 75 -12.77 -29.67 7.62
CA VAL A 75 -12.40 -31.05 7.27
C VAL A 75 -12.42 -31.99 8.47
N ARG A 76 -11.94 -31.53 9.64
CA ARG A 76 -11.74 -32.39 10.81
C ARG A 76 -12.96 -32.45 11.74
N TYR A 77 -13.71 -31.36 11.86
CA TYR A 77 -14.79 -31.20 12.84
C TYR A 77 -16.19 -31.11 12.20
N ASN A 78 -16.37 -31.52 10.93
CA ASN A 78 -17.71 -31.71 10.36
C ASN A 78 -18.46 -32.88 11.02
N HIS A 79 -19.78 -32.91 10.85
CA HIS A 79 -20.68 -33.90 11.46
C HIS A 79 -20.30 -35.36 11.15
N ARG A 80 -19.73 -35.64 9.97
CA ARG A 80 -19.32 -37.01 9.59
C ARG A 80 -18.01 -37.43 10.27
N ALA A 81 -17.05 -36.52 10.38
CA ALA A 81 -15.72 -36.78 10.95
C ALA A 81 -15.66 -36.59 12.48
N ASN A 82 -16.62 -35.88 13.06
CA ASN A 82 -16.71 -35.61 14.50
C ASN A 82 -18.17 -35.70 15.00
N PRO A 83 -18.75 -36.92 15.12
CA PRO A 83 -20.15 -37.12 15.47
C PRO A 83 -20.48 -36.75 16.94
N THR A 84 -19.50 -36.78 17.84
CA THR A 84 -19.67 -36.40 19.25
C THR A 84 -18.88 -35.12 19.55
N PRO A 85 -19.53 -33.94 19.64
CA PRO A 85 -18.83 -32.68 19.87
C PRO A 85 -18.28 -32.57 21.30
N SER A 86 -17.17 -31.84 21.44
CA SER A 86 -16.64 -31.45 22.76
C SER A 86 -17.60 -30.50 23.48
N ARG A 87 -17.56 -30.52 24.81
CA ARG A 87 -18.32 -29.60 25.70
C ARG A 87 -17.43 -28.54 26.37
N THR A 88 -16.17 -28.43 25.96
CA THR A 88 -15.23 -27.41 26.48
C THR A 88 -15.64 -26.02 26.02
N SER A 89 -15.91 -25.11 26.96
CA SER A 89 -16.35 -23.74 26.62
C SER A 89 -15.27 -22.68 26.78
N HIS A 90 -14.22 -22.95 27.55
CA HIS A 90 -13.19 -21.96 27.89
C HIS A 90 -11.80 -22.58 27.91
N ASN A 91 -10.81 -21.76 27.56
CA ASN A 91 -9.40 -22.08 27.75
C ASN A 91 -8.62 -20.79 27.96
N THR A 92 -8.44 -20.42 29.23
CA THR A 92 -7.80 -19.16 29.64
C THR A 92 -6.39 -18.99 29.06
N LEU A 93 -5.62 -20.08 28.91
CA LEU A 93 -4.27 -20.00 28.36
C LEU A 93 -4.29 -19.59 26.88
N ILE A 94 -5.19 -20.18 26.08
CA ILE A 94 -5.35 -19.80 24.67
C ILE A 94 -5.89 -18.37 24.57
N GLU A 95 -6.82 -17.99 25.45
CA GLU A 95 -7.37 -16.64 25.51
C GLU A 95 -6.29 -15.57 25.74
N ILE A 96 -5.36 -15.82 26.65
CA ILE A 96 -4.22 -14.92 26.91
C ILE A 96 -3.32 -14.82 25.66
N ILE A 97 -3.03 -15.94 25.00
CA ILE A 97 -2.17 -15.96 23.80
C ILE A 97 -2.82 -15.18 22.65
N TRP A 98 -4.09 -15.43 22.35
CA TRP A 98 -4.76 -14.77 21.22
C TRP A 98 -5.15 -13.32 21.50
N THR A 99 -5.10 -12.85 22.75
CA THR A 99 -5.35 -11.43 23.07
C THR A 99 -4.05 -10.66 23.06
N GLY A 100 -3.01 -11.22 23.70
CA GLY A 100 -1.67 -10.64 23.72
C GLY A 100 -1.01 -10.60 22.33
N GLY A 101 -1.14 -11.67 21.55
CA GLY A 101 -0.56 -11.75 20.20
C GLY A 101 -0.98 -10.58 19.29
N PRO A 102 -2.28 -10.34 19.07
CA PRO A 102 -2.77 -9.20 18.31
C PRO A 102 -2.33 -7.84 18.85
N ILE A 103 -2.29 -7.66 20.18
CA ILE A 103 -1.81 -6.40 20.78
C ILE A 103 -0.36 -6.12 20.37
N LEU A 104 0.53 -7.12 20.45
CA LEU A 104 1.92 -6.97 20.06
C LEU A 104 2.08 -6.64 18.57
N VAL A 105 1.29 -7.27 17.71
CA VAL A 105 1.26 -6.97 16.26
C VAL A 105 0.84 -5.52 16.01
N LEU A 106 -0.21 -5.04 16.69
CA LEU A 106 -0.67 -3.66 16.54
C LEU A 106 0.39 -2.65 16.98
N ILE A 107 1.08 -2.89 18.10
CA ILE A 107 2.15 -2.01 18.58
C ILE A 107 3.30 -1.96 17.56
N ALA A 108 3.70 -3.11 17.01
CA ALA A 108 4.77 -3.17 16.00
C ALA A 108 4.42 -2.40 14.72
N ILE A 109 3.13 -2.32 14.35
CA ILE A 109 2.66 -1.53 13.21
C ILE A 109 2.54 -0.04 13.58
N ALA A 110 2.07 0.27 14.78
CA ALA A 110 1.79 1.63 15.21
C ALA A 110 3.03 2.53 15.27
N ILE A 111 4.17 2.02 15.74
CA ILE A 111 5.40 2.82 15.90
C ILE A 111 5.86 3.45 14.57
N PRO A 112 6.13 2.69 13.49
CA PRO A 112 6.51 3.28 12.22
C PRO A 112 5.37 4.09 11.59
N SER A 113 4.11 3.70 11.82
CA SER A 113 2.94 4.45 11.32
C SER A 113 2.89 5.88 11.85
N PHE A 114 3.13 6.08 13.16
CA PHE A 114 3.13 7.42 13.75
C PHE A 114 4.31 8.26 13.28
N ASN A 115 5.49 7.66 13.09
CA ASN A 115 6.64 8.36 12.53
C ASN A 115 6.36 8.85 11.11
N LEU A 116 5.74 8.01 10.27
CA LEU A 116 5.33 8.37 8.91
C LEU A 116 4.26 9.47 8.91
N LEU A 117 3.27 9.38 9.79
CA LEU A 117 2.23 10.41 9.94
C LEU A 117 2.83 11.77 10.32
N ASN A 118 3.77 11.79 11.26
CA ASN A 118 4.45 13.01 11.66
C ASN A 118 5.24 13.63 10.51
N ALA A 119 5.91 12.80 9.70
CA ALA A 119 6.62 13.27 8.51
C ALA A 119 5.67 13.89 7.46
N GLN A 120 4.40 13.43 7.40
CA GLN A 120 3.39 13.97 6.49
C GLN A 120 2.81 15.31 6.97
N LEU A 121 2.50 15.40 8.26
CA LEU A 121 1.73 16.52 8.81
C LEU A 121 2.60 17.66 9.35
N ALA A 122 3.87 17.39 9.68
CA ALA A 122 4.81 18.37 10.19
C ALA A 122 6.10 18.40 9.35
N PRO A 123 6.01 18.82 8.07
CA PRO A 123 7.20 18.99 7.23
C PRO A 123 8.13 20.02 7.87
N GLN A 124 9.41 19.67 7.96
CA GLN A 124 10.43 20.52 8.62
C GLN A 124 11.05 21.55 7.67
N GLU A 125 10.79 21.43 6.36
CA GLU A 125 11.33 22.31 5.33
C GLU A 125 10.27 23.31 4.86
N GLU A 126 10.67 24.57 4.76
CA GLU A 126 9.85 25.63 4.19
C GLU A 126 9.58 25.36 2.70
N PRO A 127 8.35 25.59 2.21
CA PRO A 127 8.01 25.32 0.83
C PRO A 127 8.77 26.25 -0.12
N ALA A 128 9.53 25.66 -1.06
CA ALA A 128 10.24 26.42 -2.09
C ALA A 128 9.31 27.09 -3.12
N MET A 129 8.11 26.53 -3.32
CA MET A 129 7.10 27.03 -4.25
C MET A 129 5.70 26.76 -3.71
N THR A 130 4.83 27.78 -3.82
CA THR A 130 3.40 27.64 -3.55
C THR A 130 2.63 27.72 -4.86
N VAL A 131 1.85 26.69 -5.17
CA VAL A 131 0.89 26.66 -6.27
C VAL A 131 -0.51 26.76 -5.66
N LYS A 132 -1.35 27.65 -6.19
CA LYS A 132 -2.75 27.84 -5.75
C LYS A 132 -3.73 27.34 -6.80
#